data_AF-A0A6A5U4J0-F1
#
_entry.id   AF-A0A6A5U4J0-F1
#
_cell.length_a   1.000
_cell.length_b   1.000
_cell.length_c   1.000
_cell.angle_alpha   90.00
_cell.angle_beta   90.00
_cell.angle_gamma   90.00
#
_symmetry.space_group_name_H-M   'P 1'
#
loop_
_entity.id
_entity.type
_entity.pdbx_description
1 polymer ?
#
loop_
_entity_poly.entity_id
_entity_poly.type
_entity_poly.pdbx_seq_one_letter_code
_entity_poly.pdbx_strand_id
1 'polypeptide(L)'
;MYAWVESKKDNIRLVTKSTGHGINGRSDGYGSLELWLRYHRSGIEFHPQFPPSDNYQKTAWNGSVIKILAAYRWQDVYPVAKSHDAIVAGGSSGSVGVVSG
;
A
#
# COMPACT_ATOMS: atom_id res chain seq x y z
N MET A 1 -9.22 -3.20 13.92
CA MET A 1 -9.93 -4.30 13.23
C MET A 1 -11.41 -4.26 13.58
N TYR A 2 -12.08 -3.12 13.39
CA TYR A 2 -13.48 -2.92 13.82
C TYR A 2 -14.43 -2.65 12.65
N ALA A 3 -14.02 -1.81 11.69
CA ALA A 3 -14.87 -1.43 10.55
C ALA A 3 -15.42 -2.62 9.73
N TRP A 4 -14.61 -3.67 9.49
CA TRP A 4 -15.05 -4.86 8.76
C TRP A 4 -16.06 -5.71 9.54
N VAL A 5 -15.86 -5.85 10.86
CA VAL A 5 -16.76 -6.62 11.72
C VAL A 5 -18.12 -5.94 11.76
N GLU A 6 -18.14 -4.64 12.03
CA GLU A 6 -19.38 -3.85 12.08
C GLU A 6 -20.07 -3.78 10.72
N SER A 7 -19.32 -3.57 9.62
CA SER A 7 -19.92 -3.55 8.27
C SER A 7 -20.62 -4.86 7.93
N LYS A 8 -20.05 -6.00 8.34
CA LYS A 8 -20.67 -7.30 8.13
C LYS A 8 -21.90 -7.50 9.01
N LYS A 9 -21.82 -7.11 10.28
CA LYS A 9 -22.89 -7.26 11.25
C LYS A 9 -24.14 -6.47 10.84
N ASP A 10 -23.95 -5.24 10.38
CA ASP A 10 -25.05 -4.32 10.04
C ASP A 10 -25.40 -4.34 8.54
N ASN A 11 -24.78 -5.24 7.75
CA ASN A 11 -24.97 -5.36 6.31
C ASN A 11 -24.75 -4.03 5.55
N ILE A 12 -23.77 -3.25 5.99
CA ILE A 12 -23.38 -1.98 5.37
C ILE A 12 -22.25 -2.26 4.37
N ARG A 13 -22.34 -1.69 3.17
CA ARG A 13 -21.26 -1.77 2.18
C ARG A 13 -19.97 -1.18 2.76
N LEU A 14 -18.89 -1.95 2.74
CA LEU A 14 -17.56 -1.45 3.09
C LEU A 14 -16.84 -0.96 1.82
N VAL A 15 -16.31 0.26 1.86
CA VAL A 15 -15.47 0.83 0.80
C VAL A 15 -14.06 1.02 1.34
N THR A 16 -13.05 0.60 0.59
CA THR A 16 -11.64 0.76 0.97
C THR A 16 -11.00 1.91 0.21
N LYS A 17 -10.28 2.78 0.92
CA LYS A 17 -9.62 3.93 0.31
C LYS A 17 -8.19 4.08 0.80
N SER A 18 -7.27 4.23 -0.14
CA SER A 18 -5.89 4.64 0.12
C SER A 18 -5.76 6.16 -0.09
N THR A 19 -5.52 6.59 -1.33
CA THR A 19 -5.32 8.00 -1.68
C THR A 19 -6.53 8.65 -2.37
N GLY A 20 -7.46 7.84 -2.90
CA GLY A 20 -8.62 8.33 -3.66
C GLY A 20 -8.31 8.66 -5.12
N HIS A 21 -7.22 8.14 -5.69
CA HIS A 21 -6.85 8.35 -7.10
C HIS A 21 -7.64 7.50 -8.11
N GLY A 22 -8.61 6.68 -7.67
CA GLY A 22 -9.39 5.82 -8.54
C GLY A 22 -10.34 6.62 -9.44
N ILE A 23 -10.08 6.65 -10.75
CA ILE A 23 -10.84 7.46 -11.72
C ILE A 23 -12.25 6.94 -12.04
N ASN A 24 -12.58 5.73 -11.62
CA ASN A 24 -13.84 5.05 -11.93
C ASN A 24 -14.71 4.80 -10.68
N GLY A 25 -14.45 5.54 -9.60
CA GLY A 25 -15.25 5.47 -8.37
C GLY A 25 -15.11 4.16 -7.59
N ARG A 26 -14.10 3.32 -7.87
CA ARG A 26 -13.86 2.07 -7.12
C ARG A 26 -13.64 2.27 -5.63
N SER A 27 -13.13 3.44 -5.24
CA SER A 27 -12.94 3.84 -3.84
C SER A 27 -14.09 4.69 -3.28
N ASP A 28 -15.24 4.73 -3.97
CA ASP A 28 -16.42 5.48 -3.57
C ASP A 28 -17.64 4.55 -3.41
N GLY A 29 -18.64 5.00 -2.65
CA GLY A 29 -19.89 4.27 -2.48
C GLY A 29 -20.90 5.05 -1.63
N TYR A 30 -22.05 5.36 -2.23
CA TYR A 30 -23.17 5.95 -1.50
C TYR A 30 -23.65 5.02 -0.38
N GLY A 31 -23.89 5.58 0.81
CA GLY A 31 -24.37 4.83 1.98
C GLY A 31 -23.38 3.78 2.52
N SER A 32 -22.09 3.91 2.19
CA SER A 32 -21.05 2.96 2.60
C SER A 32 -20.29 3.42 3.85
N LEU A 33 -19.67 2.46 4.54
CA LEU A 33 -18.65 2.70 5.56
C LEU A 33 -17.28 2.71 4.89
N GLU A 34 -16.53 3.82 5.01
CA GLU A 34 -15.19 3.94 4.43
C GLU A 34 -14.12 3.44 5.41
N LEU A 35 -13.36 2.41 4.99
CA LEU A 35 -12.09 2.04 5.60
C LEU A 35 -10.98 2.86 4.93
N TRP A 36 -10.62 3.98 5.55
CA TRP A 36 -9.59 4.88 5.04
C TRP A 36 -8.21 4.55 5.60
N LEU A 37 -7.29 4.14 4.73
CA LEU A 37 -5.96 3.66 5.09
C LEU A 37 -4.89 4.76 5.12
N ARG A 38 -5.21 6.02 4.78
CA ARG A 38 -4.24 7.12 4.59
C ARG A 38 -3.27 7.31 5.76
N TYR A 39 -3.75 7.13 6.98
CA TYR A 39 -2.97 7.32 8.21
C TYR A 39 -2.43 6.01 8.78
N HIS A 40 -2.80 4.86 8.22
CA HIS A 40 -2.16 3.60 8.55
C HIS A 40 -0.79 3.57 7.85
N ARG A 41 0.28 3.74 8.64
CA ARG A 41 1.65 3.95 8.14
C ARG A 41 2.65 3.22 9.04
N SER A 42 2.76 1.90 8.85
CA SER A 42 3.53 1.01 9.75
C SER A 42 5.02 0.90 9.42
N GLY A 43 5.47 1.42 8.27
CA GLY A 43 6.89 1.53 7.93
C GLY A 43 7.20 1.35 6.44
N ILE A 44 8.38 1.82 6.03
CA ILE A 44 9.00 1.52 4.73
C ILE A 44 10.40 1.00 5.06
N GLU A 45 10.69 -0.26 4.72
CA GLU A 45 11.93 -0.95 5.06
C GLU A 45 12.71 -1.25 3.79
N PHE A 46 13.95 -0.78 3.70
CA PHE A 46 14.87 -1.19 2.65
C PHE A 46 15.66 -2.42 3.10
N HIS A 47 15.70 -3.46 2.27
CA HIS A 47 16.55 -4.61 2.45
C HIS A 47 17.57 -4.65 1.30
N PRO A 48 18.88 -4.65 1.57
CA PRO A 48 19.90 -4.71 0.53
C PRO A 48 19.87 -6.02 -0.26
N GLN A 49 19.31 -7.07 0.34
CA GLN A 49 19.07 -8.36 -0.28
C GLN A 49 17.70 -8.86 0.14
N PHE A 50 16.96 -9.45 -0.79
CA PHE A 50 15.65 -10.06 -0.50
C PHE A 50 15.78 -11.13 0.60
N PRO A 51 15.11 -10.97 1.74
CA PRO A 51 15.19 -11.94 2.82
C PRO A 51 14.52 -13.25 2.37
N PRO A 52 15.12 -14.42 2.64
CA PRO A 52 14.41 -15.68 2.48
C PRO A 52 13.20 -15.65 3.41
N SER A 53 12.00 -15.93 2.89
CA SER A 53 10.83 -16.13 3.73
C SER A 53 10.45 -17.60 3.70
N ASP A 54 10.04 -18.12 4.85
CA ASP A 54 9.81 -19.54 5.11
C ASP A 54 8.77 -20.18 4.17
N ASN A 55 8.04 -19.36 3.38
CA ASN A 55 6.98 -19.77 2.47
C ASN A 55 7.18 -19.30 1.01
N TYR A 56 8.31 -18.68 0.64
CA TYR A 56 8.56 -18.18 -0.72
C TYR A 56 9.88 -18.66 -1.30
N GLN A 57 9.83 -19.76 -2.07
CA GLN A 57 10.92 -20.22 -2.94
C GLN A 57 10.70 -19.89 -4.44
N LYS A 58 9.78 -18.97 -4.76
CA LYS A 58 9.31 -18.78 -6.15
C LYS A 58 9.93 -17.60 -6.91
N THR A 59 10.81 -16.82 -6.31
CA THR A 59 11.49 -15.72 -7.00
C THR A 59 12.98 -16.00 -7.17
N ALA A 60 13.50 -15.78 -8.38
CA ALA A 60 14.94 -15.78 -8.65
C ALA A 60 15.62 -14.45 -8.27
N TRP A 61 14.86 -13.50 -7.73
CA TRP A 61 15.38 -12.19 -7.33
C TRP A 61 16.30 -12.31 -6.11
N ASN A 62 17.56 -11.93 -6.31
CA ASN A 62 18.59 -11.89 -5.28
C ASN A 62 19.07 -10.46 -4.95
N GLY A 63 18.43 -9.45 -5.53
CA GLY A 63 18.77 -8.03 -5.33
C GLY A 63 18.07 -7.40 -4.12
N SER A 64 18.22 -6.09 -3.99
CA SER A 64 17.56 -5.29 -2.95
C SER A 64 16.05 -5.24 -3.12
N VAL A 65 15.33 -5.00 -2.02
CA VAL A 65 13.88 -4.79 -2.02
C VAL A 65 13.47 -3.66 -1.07
N ILE A 66 12.34 -3.03 -1.36
CA ILE A 66 11.68 -2.10 -0.43
C ILE A 66 10.36 -2.74 0.00
N LYS A 67 10.22 -3.01 1.29
CA LYS A 67 9.01 -3.54 1.90
C LYS A 67 8.18 -2.38 2.44
N ILE A 68 6.94 -2.28 1.98
CA ILE A 68 6.03 -1.17 2.27
C ILE A 68 4.90 -1.71 3.13
N LEU A 69 4.88 -1.34 4.42
CA LEU A 69 4.03 -1.97 5.43
C LEU A 69 2.64 -1.35 5.58
N ALA A 70 2.23 -0.45 4.70
CA ALA A 70 0.90 0.16 4.70
C ALA A 70 0.62 0.98 3.42
N ALA A 71 -0.46 1.77 3.43
CA ALA A 71 -0.90 2.62 2.32
C ALA A 71 -0.07 3.91 2.17
N TYR A 72 1.24 3.75 1.92
CA TYR A 72 2.14 4.84 1.58
C TYR A 72 1.94 5.34 0.14
N ARG A 73 2.37 6.57 -0.11
CA ARG A 73 2.37 7.20 -1.45
C ARG A 73 3.76 7.16 -2.07
N TRP A 74 3.84 7.33 -3.38
CA TRP A 74 5.14 7.36 -4.09
C TRP A 74 6.09 8.42 -3.53
N GLN A 75 5.58 9.59 -3.13
CA GLN A 75 6.37 10.65 -2.49
C GLN A 75 6.97 10.24 -1.13
N ASP A 76 6.39 9.23 -0.45
CA ASP A 76 6.93 8.70 0.80
C ASP A 76 8.01 7.63 0.51
N VAL A 77 7.94 6.89 -0.62
CA VAL A 77 8.86 5.79 -0.98
C VAL A 77 10.08 6.26 -1.77
N TYR A 78 9.95 7.24 -2.67
CA TYR A 78 11.08 7.74 -3.46
C TYR A 78 12.26 8.24 -2.62
N PRO A 79 12.06 8.97 -1.51
CA PRO A 79 13.17 9.37 -0.64
C PRO A 79 13.93 8.18 -0.05
N VAL A 80 13.23 7.08 0.29
CA VAL A 80 13.86 5.86 0.82
C VAL A 80 14.70 5.16 -0.23
N ALA A 81 14.18 5.01 -1.45
CA ALA A 81 14.97 4.45 -2.55
C ALA A 81 16.22 5.29 -2.83
N LYS A 82 16.05 6.63 -2.89
CA LYS A 82 17.14 7.58 -3.10
C LYS A 82 18.19 7.52 -1.99
N SER A 83 17.80 7.38 -0.72
CA SER A 83 18.78 7.31 0.39
C SER A 83 19.63 6.03 0.38
N HIS A 84 19.28 5.05 -0.44
CA HIS A 84 20.00 3.79 -0.62
C HIS A 84 20.59 3.63 -2.02
N ASP A 85 20.72 4.73 -2.78
CA ASP A 85 21.20 4.74 -4.17
C ASP A 85 20.46 3.73 -5.08
N ALA A 86 19.20 3.47 -4.76
CA ALA A 86 18.35 2.50 -5.45
C ALA A 86 17.31 3.22 -6.32
N ILE A 87 16.95 2.56 -7.43
CA ILE A 87 15.84 2.98 -8.29
C ILE A 87 14.64 2.09 -8.00
N VAL A 88 13.47 2.70 -7.79
CA VAL A 88 12.19 2.00 -7.67
C VAL A 88 11.28 2.42 -8.83
N ALA A 89 10.76 1.44 -9.56
CA ALA A 89 9.79 1.69 -10.62
C ALA A 89 8.45 2.12 -9.98
N GLY A 90 7.96 3.32 -10.31
CA GLY A 90 6.72 3.86 -9.74
C GLY A 90 6.02 4.88 -10.62
N GLY A 91 4.94 5.47 -10.12
CA GLY A 91 4.13 6.45 -10.86
C GLY A 91 4.67 7.88 -10.79
N SER A 92 4.56 8.63 -11.90
CA SER A 92 5.05 10.02 -11.96
C SER A 92 4.39 10.97 -10.93
N SER A 93 3.13 10.71 -10.55
CA SER A 93 2.46 11.46 -9.49
C SER A 93 2.82 10.90 -8.12
N GLY A 94 3.61 11.67 -7.36
CA GLY A 94 4.02 11.33 -6.00
C GLY A 94 2.86 11.11 -5.02
N SER A 95 1.66 11.63 -5.31
CA SER A 95 0.49 11.52 -4.44
C SER A 95 -0.28 10.20 -4.57
N VAL A 96 -0.01 9.39 -5.59
CA VAL A 96 -0.64 8.07 -5.82
C VAL A 96 -0.12 7.06 -4.80
N GLY A 97 -1.00 6.17 -4.32
CA GLY A 97 -0.64 5.13 -3.35
C GLY A 97 0.17 4.01 -4.01
N VAL A 98 1.18 3.49 -3.32
CA VAL A 98 2.13 2.52 -3.87
C VAL A 98 1.58 1.10 -3.94
N VAL A 99 0.84 0.70 -2.90
CA VAL A 99 0.25 -0.64 -2.75
C VAL A 99 -1.27 -0.64 -3.01
N SER A 100 -1.73 0.30 -3.83
CA SER A 100 -3.15 0.48 -4.19
C SER A 100 -3.33 0.61 -5.70
N GLY A 101 -4.56 0.49 -6.18
CA GLY A 101 -4.95 0.73 -7.58
C GLY A 101 -6.45 0.87 -7.73
#